data_AF-A0A5D3E0H7-F1
#
_entry.id   AF-A0A5D3E0H7-F1
#
_cell.length_a   1.000
_cell.length_b   1.000
_cell.length_c   1.000
_cell.angle_alpha   90.00
_cell.angle_beta   90.00
_cell.angle_gamma   90.00
#
_symmetry.space_group_name_H-M   'P 1'
#
loop_
_entity.id
_entity.type
_entity.pdbx_description
1 polymer ?
#
loop_
_entity_poly.entity_id
_entity_poly.type
_entity_poly.pdbx_seq_one_letter_code
_entity_poly.pdbx_strand_id
1 'polypeptide(L)'
;MKVSSIDDSLFSCKGLVGSSTTTTTTHFTVMKTSLFFAGDGFTVYDCKGKLVFRVDSYGPDSRYRDELVLMDPHGRCLFTVRRKRPSLHQRWEGYLRERINGQKPIFGVRRSSIIGRSSFTVEMYGNPGEEYQIEGCFGQRLCTVLNVRKEPVATIRRKVDASTKVLLGKDVFSLSLNPGFDGAFAMALVLVLDRINGEGVDSSGNPDQTLD
;
A
#
# COMPACT_ATOMS: atom_id res chain seq x y z
N MET A 1 -21.02 -26.99 -25.42
CA MET A 1 -19.56 -26.94 -25.18
C MET A 1 -18.89 -26.02 -26.19
N LYS A 2 -18.62 -24.78 -25.78
CA LYS A 2 -17.55 -23.92 -26.29
C LYS A 2 -17.48 -22.75 -25.32
N VAL A 3 -16.51 -22.79 -24.42
CA VAL A 3 -16.18 -21.67 -23.54
C VAL A 3 -15.39 -20.70 -24.42
N SER A 4 -16.02 -19.60 -24.82
CA SER A 4 -15.30 -18.47 -25.39
C SER A 4 -14.56 -17.78 -24.26
N SER A 5 -13.23 -17.88 -24.34
CA SER A 5 -12.23 -17.22 -23.52
C SER A 5 -12.63 -15.80 -23.14
N ILE A 6 -12.74 -15.55 -21.84
CA ILE A 6 -12.65 -14.20 -21.29
C ILE A 6 -11.15 -13.93 -21.14
N ASP A 7 -10.73 -12.76 -21.63
CA ASP A 7 -9.35 -12.35 -21.86
C ASP A 7 -8.61 -12.13 -20.51
N ASP A 8 -7.63 -12.98 -20.20
CA ASP A 8 -6.76 -12.92 -18.99
C ASP A 8 -5.87 -11.65 -18.93
N SER A 9 -6.01 -10.73 -19.89
CA SER A 9 -5.25 -9.49 -20.01
C SER A 9 -5.69 -8.37 -19.05
N LEU A 10 -6.90 -8.44 -18.47
CA LEU A 10 -7.42 -7.40 -17.57
C LEU A 10 -6.92 -7.49 -16.12
N PHE A 11 -6.40 -8.65 -15.70
CA PHE A 11 -5.78 -8.86 -14.39
C PHE A 11 -4.25 -8.90 -14.44
N SER A 12 -3.68 -8.78 -15.64
CA SER A 12 -2.25 -8.80 -15.84
C SER A 12 -1.72 -7.39 -16.02
N CYS A 13 -1.04 -6.88 -14.99
CA CYS A 13 -0.07 -5.79 -15.12
C CYS A 13 1.11 -6.14 -16.07
N LYS A 14 1.05 -7.24 -16.85
CA LYS A 14 2.06 -7.73 -17.82
C LYS A 14 2.47 -6.71 -18.90
N GLY A 15 1.83 -5.54 -18.96
CA GLY A 15 2.15 -4.48 -19.92
C GLY A 15 3.08 -3.37 -19.43
N LEU A 16 3.60 -3.37 -18.19
CA LEU A 16 4.45 -2.26 -17.70
C LEU A 16 5.83 -2.64 -17.15
N VAL A 17 6.10 -3.92 -16.95
CA VAL A 17 7.45 -4.51 -16.83
C VAL A 17 7.37 -5.85 -17.55
N GLY A 18 8.35 -6.15 -18.40
CA GLY A 18 8.37 -7.38 -19.21
C GLY A 18 7.95 -8.61 -18.39
N SER A 19 7.07 -9.41 -18.97
CA SER A 19 6.52 -10.64 -18.37
C SER A 19 7.62 -11.65 -18.06
N SER A 20 8.30 -11.49 -16.94
CA SER A 20 9.01 -12.56 -16.25
C SER A 20 8.17 -12.95 -15.05
N THR A 21 7.49 -14.10 -15.13
CA THR A 21 7.00 -14.79 -13.94
C THR A 21 8.19 -15.05 -13.05
N THR A 22 8.40 -14.22 -12.04
CA THR A 22 9.52 -14.37 -11.10
C THR A 22 9.25 -15.62 -10.27
N THR A 23 10.05 -16.66 -10.46
CA THR A 23 10.02 -17.91 -9.67
C THR A 23 10.60 -17.72 -8.27
N THR A 24 11.17 -16.54 -8.00
CA THR A 24 11.86 -16.20 -6.76
C THR A 24 11.11 -15.12 -5.99
N THR A 25 11.26 -15.15 -4.67
CA THR A 25 10.80 -14.09 -3.77
C THR A 25 11.41 -12.75 -4.18
N THR A 26 10.58 -11.71 -4.27
CA THR A 26 11.02 -10.35 -4.56
C THR A 26 11.17 -9.57 -3.26
N HIS A 27 12.28 -8.86 -3.08
CA HIS A 27 12.54 -8.05 -1.89
C HIS A 27 12.70 -6.59 -2.27
N PHE A 28 11.90 -5.74 -1.62
CA PHE A 28 11.99 -4.30 -1.72
C PHE A 28 12.45 -3.68 -0.41
N THR A 29 13.22 -2.61 -0.52
CA THR A 29 13.50 -1.68 0.56
C THR A 29 12.63 -0.45 0.36
N VAL A 30 11.73 -0.20 1.29
CA VAL A 30 10.81 0.93 1.28
C VAL A 30 11.33 1.98 2.23
N MET A 31 11.53 3.19 1.71
CA MET A 31 11.97 4.35 2.46
C MET A 31 10.86 5.40 2.46
N LYS A 32 10.34 5.74 3.64
CA LYS A 32 9.41 6.84 3.83
C LYS A 32 10.23 8.14 3.93
N THR A 33 9.91 9.11 3.10
CA THR A 33 10.57 10.41 3.09
C THR A 33 9.73 11.38 3.93
N SER A 34 10.17 11.67 5.15
CA SER A 34 9.60 12.74 5.98
C SER A 34 10.61 13.88 6.05
N LEU A 35 10.50 14.86 5.14
CA LEU A 35 11.35 16.05 5.13
C LEU A 35 10.56 17.26 5.65
N PHE A 36 9.96 17.10 6.82
CA PHE A 36 9.43 18.15 7.70
C PHE A 36 8.40 19.18 7.18
N PHE A 37 8.16 19.40 5.88
CA PHE A 37 7.00 20.15 5.32
C PHE A 37 6.75 19.75 3.85
N ALA A 38 5.49 19.79 3.40
CA ALA A 38 5.03 19.56 2.01
C ALA A 38 5.88 18.55 1.19
N GLY A 39 5.69 17.25 1.44
CA GLY A 39 6.50 16.22 0.77
C GLY A 39 6.59 14.89 1.52
N ASP A 40 5.48 14.40 2.11
CA ASP A 40 5.45 13.03 2.65
C ASP A 40 5.35 12.04 1.48
N GLY A 41 6.25 11.08 1.42
CA GLY A 41 6.44 10.24 0.23
C GLY A 41 7.07 8.90 0.52
N PHE A 42 7.13 8.08 -0.53
CA PHE A 42 7.79 6.78 -0.48
C PHE A 42 8.71 6.63 -1.66
N THR A 43 9.90 6.08 -1.39
CA THR A 43 10.86 5.66 -2.40
C THR A 43 11.15 4.19 -2.19
N VAL A 44 11.00 3.39 -3.24
CA VAL A 44 11.09 1.93 -3.14
C VAL A 44 12.19 1.42 -4.05
N TYR A 45 13.10 0.64 -3.48
CA TYR A 45 14.26 0.08 -4.17
C TYR A 45 14.22 -1.45 -4.21
N ASP A 46 14.69 -2.04 -5.30
CA ASP A 46 14.94 -3.49 -5.37
C ASP A 46 16.21 -3.88 -4.60
N CYS A 47 16.53 -5.18 -4.61
CA CYS A 47 17.74 -5.70 -3.97
C CYS A 47 19.04 -5.25 -4.63
N LYS A 48 18.99 -4.66 -5.83
CA LYS A 48 20.13 -4.10 -6.57
C LYS A 48 20.26 -2.59 -6.34
N GLY A 49 19.39 -2.00 -5.52
CA GLY A 49 19.37 -0.56 -5.26
C GLY A 49 18.74 0.26 -6.38
N LYS A 50 18.04 -0.37 -7.33
CA LYS A 50 17.34 0.34 -8.40
C LYS A 50 15.99 0.84 -7.89
N LEU A 51 15.67 2.10 -8.19
CA LEU A 51 14.34 2.67 -7.95
C LEU A 51 13.28 1.88 -8.74
N VAL A 52 12.25 1.41 -8.04
CA VAL A 52 11.13 0.64 -8.61
C VAL A 52 9.84 1.42 -8.53
N PHE A 53 9.58 2.08 -7.40
CA PHE A 53 8.38 2.89 -7.20
C PHE A 53 8.70 4.18 -6.48
N ARG A 54 7.91 5.21 -6.76
CA ARG A 54 7.93 6.48 -6.06
C ARG A 54 6.51 6.94 -5.77
N VAL A 55 6.34 7.66 -4.68
CA VAL A 55 5.12 8.36 -4.31
C VAL A 55 5.54 9.75 -3.89
N ASP A 56 5.09 10.75 -4.63
CA ASP A 56 5.33 12.14 -4.31
C ASP A 56 4.01 12.76 -3.85
N SER A 57 3.98 13.31 -2.62
CA SER A 57 2.87 14.17 -2.20
C SER A 57 3.30 15.63 -2.36
N TYR A 58 2.77 16.35 -3.34
CA TYR A 58 3.05 17.78 -3.48
C TYR A 58 2.01 18.61 -2.73
N GLY A 59 2.43 19.35 -1.70
CA GLY A 59 1.69 20.50 -1.16
C GLY A 59 0.86 20.26 0.12
N PRO A 60 0.52 21.36 0.84
CA PRO A 60 -0.19 21.34 2.13
C PRO A 60 -1.71 21.11 2.02
N ASP A 61 -2.22 20.78 0.82
CA ASP A 61 -3.65 20.79 0.51
C ASP A 61 -4.35 19.51 0.99
N SER A 62 -5.53 19.67 1.62
CA SER A 62 -6.30 18.56 2.21
C SER A 62 -6.72 17.47 1.20
N ARG A 63 -6.74 17.79 -0.10
CA ARG A 63 -7.00 16.85 -1.20
C ARG A 63 -6.00 15.69 -1.26
N TYR A 64 -4.74 15.93 -0.84
CA TYR A 64 -3.69 14.92 -0.83
C TYR A 64 -3.73 13.99 0.38
N ARG A 65 -4.54 14.31 1.41
CA ARG A 65 -4.79 13.38 2.53
C ARG A 65 -5.74 12.26 2.14
N ASP A 66 -6.64 12.50 1.19
CA ASP A 66 -7.63 11.50 0.76
C ASP A 66 -7.20 10.72 -0.47
N GLU A 67 -6.14 11.11 -1.18
CA GLU A 67 -5.72 10.47 -2.42
C GLU A 67 -4.18 10.38 -2.50
N LEU A 68 -3.68 9.22 -2.92
CA LEU A 68 -2.27 8.94 -3.12
C LEU A 68 -2.06 8.28 -4.48
N VAL A 69 -0.95 8.63 -5.12
CA VAL A 69 -0.57 8.10 -6.43
C VAL A 69 0.74 7.34 -6.32
N LEU A 70 0.68 6.03 -6.59
CA LEU A 70 1.86 5.18 -6.76
C LEU A 70 2.35 5.30 -8.20
N MET A 71 3.61 5.67 -8.37
CA MET A 71 4.22 5.89 -9.67
C MET A 71 5.39 4.93 -9.90
N ASP A 72 5.67 4.69 -11.18
CA ASP A 72 6.92 4.07 -11.61
C ASP A 72 8.10 5.07 -11.50
N PRO A 73 9.35 4.65 -11.79
CA PRO A 73 10.52 5.52 -11.67
C PRO A 73 10.48 6.74 -12.59
N HIS A 74 9.71 6.68 -13.68
CA HIS A 74 9.54 7.75 -14.66
C HIS A 74 8.37 8.69 -14.33
N GLY A 75 7.67 8.47 -13.20
CA GLY A 75 6.54 9.28 -12.78
C GLY A 75 5.21 8.88 -13.43
N ARG A 76 5.13 7.74 -14.11
CA ARG A 76 3.85 7.25 -14.66
C ARG A 76 3.02 6.62 -13.56
N CYS A 77 1.75 7.02 -13.46
CA CYS A 77 0.83 6.46 -12.48
C CYS A 77 0.56 4.97 -12.72
N LEU A 78 0.75 4.17 -11.68
CA LEU A 78 0.45 2.74 -11.64
C LEU A 78 -0.86 2.48 -10.89
N PHE A 79 -1.03 3.12 -9.74
CA PHE A 79 -2.22 3.03 -8.91
C PHE A 79 -2.57 4.37 -8.30
N THR A 80 -3.86 4.66 -8.21
CA THR A 80 -4.40 5.70 -7.34
C THR A 80 -5.16 5.04 -6.19
N VAL A 81 -4.83 5.35 -4.94
CA VAL A 81 -5.60 4.91 -3.77
C VAL A 81 -6.27 6.09 -3.11
N ARG A 82 -7.57 5.95 -2.80
CA ARG A 82 -8.40 7.05 -2.34
C ARG A 82 -9.31 6.66 -1.17
N ARG A 83 -9.49 7.56 -0.21
CA ARG A 83 -10.43 7.42 0.88
C ARG A 83 -11.87 7.55 0.37
N LYS A 84 -12.73 6.59 0.73
CA LYS A 84 -14.17 6.64 0.45
C LYS A 84 -14.85 7.58 1.45
N ARG A 85 -15.72 8.47 0.97
CA ARG A 85 -16.55 9.35 1.82
C ARG A 85 -18.05 9.16 1.50
N PRO A 86 -18.94 9.23 2.50
CA PRO A 86 -18.66 9.24 3.95
C PRO A 86 -18.35 7.80 4.44
N SER A 87 -17.16 7.55 5.01
CA SER A 87 -16.87 6.23 5.60
C SER A 87 -16.56 6.38 7.09
N LEU A 88 -17.39 5.79 7.94
CA LEU A 88 -17.15 5.67 9.38
C LEU A 88 -16.02 4.67 9.73
N HIS A 89 -15.54 3.89 8.74
CA HIS A 89 -14.59 2.77 8.96
C HIS A 89 -13.22 2.94 8.28
N GLN A 90 -12.83 4.18 7.92
CA GLN A 90 -11.57 4.45 7.21
C GLN A 90 -11.38 3.56 5.95
N ARG A 91 -12.42 3.47 5.11
CA ARG A 91 -12.37 2.63 3.90
C ARG A 91 -11.58 3.33 2.80
N TRP A 92 -10.67 2.61 2.18
CA TRP A 92 -9.89 3.04 1.03
C TRP A 92 -10.24 2.20 -0.20
N GLU A 93 -10.17 2.80 -1.37
CA GLU A 93 -10.42 2.17 -2.66
C GLU A 93 -9.22 2.39 -3.57
N GLY A 94 -8.84 1.35 -4.31
CA GLY A 94 -7.75 1.39 -5.27
C GLY A 94 -8.24 1.38 -6.71
N TYR A 95 -7.63 2.22 -7.53
CA TYR A 95 -7.91 2.41 -8.94
C TYR A 95 -6.62 2.12 -9.73
N LEU A 96 -6.78 1.45 -10.87
CA LEU A 96 -5.65 1.19 -11.76
C LEU A 96 -5.34 2.45 -12.57
N ARG A 97 -4.06 2.87 -12.57
CA ARG A 97 -3.57 4.10 -13.19
C ARG A 97 -4.32 5.34 -12.68
N GLU A 98 -4.24 6.43 -13.45
CA GLU A 98 -4.92 7.69 -13.18
C GLU A 98 -6.43 7.51 -13.18
N ARG A 99 -7.06 8.05 -12.14
CA ARG A 99 -8.50 7.97 -11.99
C ARG A 99 -9.20 8.84 -13.02
N ILE A 100 -9.90 8.21 -13.96
CA ILE A 100 -10.82 8.90 -14.87
C ILE A 100 -12.25 8.93 -14.30
N ASN A 101 -13.05 9.90 -14.73
CA ASN A 101 -14.44 10.01 -14.29
C ASN A 101 -15.23 8.73 -14.67
N GLY A 102 -15.96 8.17 -13.71
CA GLY A 102 -16.73 6.95 -13.88
C GLY A 102 -15.93 5.64 -13.78
N GLN A 103 -14.61 5.70 -13.59
CA GLN A 103 -13.81 4.49 -13.35
C GLN A 103 -14.23 3.83 -12.03
N LYS A 104 -14.43 2.50 -12.09
CA LYS A 104 -14.71 1.69 -10.90
C LYS A 104 -13.40 1.32 -10.20
N PRO A 105 -13.38 1.27 -8.86
CA PRO A 105 -12.23 0.74 -8.13
C PRO A 105 -12.05 -0.75 -8.45
N ILE A 106 -10.82 -1.23 -8.35
CA ILE A 106 -10.44 -2.63 -8.58
C ILE A 106 -10.24 -3.39 -7.27
N PHE A 107 -9.96 -2.68 -6.18
CA PHE A 107 -9.94 -3.25 -4.83
C PHE A 107 -10.40 -2.22 -3.81
N GLY A 108 -10.76 -2.69 -2.61
CA GLY A 108 -10.94 -1.82 -1.46
C GLY A 108 -10.39 -2.43 -0.19
N VAL A 109 -9.91 -1.57 0.69
CA VAL A 109 -9.31 -1.94 1.97
C VAL A 109 -10.18 -1.37 3.08
N ARG A 110 -10.51 -2.21 4.04
CA ARG A 110 -11.27 -1.81 5.23
C ARG A 110 -10.62 -2.40 6.48
N ARG A 111 -10.68 -1.65 7.57
CA ARG A 111 -10.30 -2.16 8.88
C ARG A 111 -11.35 -3.17 9.35
N SER A 112 -10.92 -4.35 9.80
CA SER A 112 -11.82 -5.45 10.18
C SER A 112 -12.35 -5.31 11.61
N SER A 113 -11.61 -4.62 12.49
CA SER A 113 -12.06 -4.27 13.84
C SER A 113 -11.46 -2.95 14.31
N ILE A 114 -12.25 -2.14 15.03
CA ILE A 114 -11.81 -0.90 15.69
C ILE A 114 -11.14 -1.22 17.04
N ILE A 115 -11.45 -2.38 17.64
CA ILE A 115 -11.00 -2.81 18.97
C ILE A 115 -10.05 -4.01 18.83
N GLY A 116 -8.85 -3.94 19.42
CA GLY A 116 -7.86 -5.03 19.42
C GLY A 116 -6.75 -4.91 18.35
N ARG A 117 -6.06 -6.02 18.03
CA ARG A 117 -5.02 -6.08 16.97
C ARG A 117 -5.63 -5.62 15.64
N SER A 118 -5.03 -4.64 14.97
CA SER A 118 -5.53 -4.06 13.73
C SER A 118 -5.35 -5.02 12.55
N SER A 119 -6.39 -5.77 12.23
CA SER A 119 -6.48 -6.52 10.96
C SER A 119 -7.24 -5.73 9.90
N PHE A 120 -6.90 -5.96 8.64
CA PHE A 120 -7.54 -5.34 7.48
C PHE A 120 -7.99 -6.40 6.49
N THR A 121 -9.17 -6.19 5.92
CA THR A 121 -9.65 -6.95 4.76
C THR A 121 -9.41 -6.15 3.49
N VAL A 122 -8.90 -6.83 2.46
CA VAL A 122 -8.79 -6.31 1.09
C VAL A 122 -9.73 -7.09 0.19
N GLU A 123 -10.79 -6.44 -0.28
CA GLU A 123 -11.76 -7.00 -1.22
C GLU A 123 -11.36 -6.68 -2.65
N MET A 124 -11.32 -7.69 -3.54
CA MET A 124 -11.09 -7.49 -4.97
C MET A 124 -12.42 -7.34 -5.71
N TYR A 125 -12.65 -6.22 -6.39
CA TYR A 125 -13.94 -5.93 -7.02
C TYR A 125 -14.09 -6.54 -8.43
N GLY A 126 -12.98 -6.78 -9.13
CA GLY A 126 -13.02 -7.43 -10.43
C GLY A 126 -13.14 -8.96 -10.35
N ASN A 127 -12.85 -9.56 -9.19
CA ASN A 127 -12.85 -11.00 -8.99
C ASN A 127 -13.60 -11.34 -7.68
N PRO A 128 -14.94 -11.40 -7.72
CA PRO A 128 -15.76 -11.70 -6.55
C PRO A 128 -15.45 -13.10 -6.03
N GLY A 129 -14.66 -13.20 -4.97
CA GLY A 129 -14.14 -14.46 -4.43
C GLY A 129 -12.64 -14.41 -4.10
N GLU A 130 -11.93 -13.42 -4.63
CA GLU A 130 -10.57 -13.11 -4.23
C GLU A 130 -10.56 -12.05 -3.12
N GLU A 131 -9.99 -12.40 -1.97
CA GLU A 131 -9.85 -11.54 -0.81
C GLU A 131 -8.47 -11.74 -0.19
N TYR A 132 -7.90 -10.65 0.34
CA TYR A 132 -6.69 -10.72 1.16
C TYR A 132 -6.97 -10.26 2.58
N GLN A 133 -6.25 -10.86 3.52
CA GLN A 133 -6.26 -10.48 4.93
C GLN A 133 -4.89 -9.94 5.30
N ILE A 134 -4.85 -8.76 5.92
CA ILE A 134 -3.61 -8.18 6.43
C ILE A 134 -3.65 -8.28 7.94
N GLU A 135 -2.68 -9.01 8.49
CA GLU A 135 -2.53 -9.22 9.92
C GLU A 135 -1.27 -8.54 10.43
N GLY A 136 -1.25 -8.20 11.73
CA GLY A 136 -0.09 -7.64 12.43
C GLY A 136 -0.25 -6.17 12.82
N CYS A 137 0.85 -5.43 12.89
CA CYS A 137 0.91 -4.03 13.30
C CYS A 137 1.82 -3.23 12.36
N PHE A 138 1.23 -2.37 11.53
CA PHE A 138 1.97 -1.57 10.57
C PHE A 138 2.88 -0.52 11.25
N GLY A 139 2.45 0.07 12.37
CA GLY A 139 3.27 0.99 13.18
C GLY A 139 4.52 0.34 13.80
N GLN A 140 4.58 -0.99 13.87
CA GLN A 140 5.78 -1.76 14.23
C GLN A 140 6.50 -2.34 13.01
N ARG A 141 6.01 -2.07 11.79
CA ARG A 141 6.43 -2.67 10.53
C ARG A 141 6.46 -4.20 10.65
N LEU A 142 5.39 -4.77 11.18
CA LEU A 142 5.23 -6.21 11.36
C LEU A 142 3.87 -6.60 10.80
N CYS A 143 3.77 -6.74 9.48
CA CYS A 143 2.52 -7.14 8.82
C CYS A 143 2.75 -8.34 7.89
N THR A 144 1.69 -9.13 7.73
CA THR A 144 1.63 -10.22 6.76
C THR A 144 0.34 -10.09 5.97
N VAL A 145 0.46 -10.11 4.64
CA VAL A 145 -0.67 -10.20 3.71
C VAL A 145 -0.89 -11.67 3.40
N LEU A 146 -2.09 -12.14 3.65
CA LEU A 146 -2.54 -13.52 3.46
C LEU A 146 -3.56 -13.58 2.34
N ASN A 147 -3.48 -14.60 1.48
CA ASN A 147 -4.51 -14.87 0.47
C ASN A 147 -5.74 -15.59 1.10
N VAL A 148 -6.72 -15.93 0.26
CA VAL A 148 -7.93 -16.67 0.66
C VAL A 148 -7.65 -18.03 1.31
N ARG A 149 -6.51 -18.66 0.99
CA ARG A 149 -6.06 -19.93 1.58
C ARG A 149 -5.27 -19.76 2.88
N LYS A 150 -5.20 -18.52 3.40
CA LYS A 150 -4.39 -18.14 4.57
C LYS A 150 -2.88 -18.36 4.38
N GLU A 151 -2.42 -18.37 3.15
CA GLU A 151 -1.00 -18.45 2.83
C GLU A 151 -0.43 -17.03 2.73
N PRO A 152 0.78 -16.78 3.30
CA PRO A 152 1.44 -15.49 3.14
C PRO A 152 1.78 -15.24 1.68
N VAL A 153 1.51 -14.03 1.19
CA VAL A 153 1.87 -13.57 -0.16
C VAL A 153 2.76 -12.34 -0.14
N ALA A 154 2.71 -11.56 0.94
CA ALA A 154 3.64 -10.48 1.20
C ALA A 154 3.89 -10.30 2.71
N THR A 155 5.07 -9.80 3.07
CA THR A 155 5.43 -9.49 4.46
C THR A 155 6.12 -8.14 4.56
N ILE A 156 5.80 -7.41 5.62
CA ILE A 156 6.39 -6.12 5.97
C ILE A 156 7.16 -6.33 7.27
N ARG A 157 8.46 -6.03 7.25
CA ARG A 157 9.37 -6.18 8.39
C ARG A 157 10.26 -4.96 8.53
N ARG A 158 10.65 -4.57 9.75
CA ARG A 158 11.70 -3.56 9.94
C ARG A 158 12.97 -3.94 9.16
N LYS A 159 13.64 -2.95 8.56
CA LYS A 159 14.88 -3.20 7.82
C LYS A 159 16.05 -3.33 8.80
N VAL A 160 16.91 -4.30 8.55
CA VAL A 160 18.23 -4.42 9.19
C VAL A 160 19.27 -4.08 8.14
N ASP A 161 20.20 -3.21 8.50
CA ASP A 161 21.35 -2.92 7.67
C ASP A 161 22.25 -4.16 7.59
N ALA A 162 22.55 -4.60 6.37
CA ALA A 162 23.25 -5.85 6.16
C ALA A 162 24.72 -5.81 6.63
N SER A 163 25.34 -4.63 6.58
CA SER A 163 26.76 -4.41 6.86
C SER A 163 27.04 -4.26 8.36
N THR A 164 26.24 -3.44 9.04
CA THR A 164 26.39 -3.10 10.46
C THR A 164 25.56 -4.01 11.37
N LYS A 165 24.62 -4.79 10.81
CA LYS A 165 23.60 -5.57 11.55
C LYS A 165 22.72 -4.72 12.46
N VAL A 166 22.71 -3.41 12.25
CA VAL A 166 21.89 -2.47 13.00
C VAL A 166 20.49 -2.44 12.42
N LEU A 167 19.51 -2.40 13.31
CA LEU A 167 18.14 -2.17 12.92
C LEU A 167 17.94 -0.70 12.52
N LEU A 168 17.41 -0.47 11.32
CA LEU A 168 17.06 0.86 10.86
C LEU A 168 15.78 1.38 11.52
N GLY A 169 15.61 2.71 11.48
CA GLY A 169 14.39 3.38 11.93
C GLY A 169 13.14 2.91 11.18
N LYS A 170 11.96 3.22 11.70
CA LYS A 170 10.67 2.78 11.15
C LYS A 170 10.37 3.32 9.75
N ASP A 171 11.08 4.37 9.34
CA ASP A 171 10.98 4.97 8.02
C ASP A 171 11.65 4.12 6.95
N VAL A 172 12.52 3.17 7.32
CA VAL A 172 13.12 2.22 6.38
C VAL A 172 12.72 0.80 6.74
N PHE A 173 12.01 0.12 5.84
CA PHE A 173 11.51 -1.23 6.08
C PHE A 173 11.59 -2.12 4.84
N SER A 174 11.53 -3.42 5.06
CA SER A 174 11.53 -4.44 4.02
C SER A 174 10.09 -4.82 3.66
N LEU A 175 9.80 -4.89 2.37
CA LEU A 175 8.61 -5.51 1.80
C LEU A 175 9.06 -6.74 0.99
N SER A 176 8.66 -7.93 1.41
CA SER A 176 9.03 -9.19 0.74
C SER A 176 7.80 -9.86 0.16
N LEU A 177 7.86 -10.25 -1.11
CA LEU A 177 6.73 -10.76 -1.90
C LEU A 177 7.01 -12.17 -2.36
N ASN A 178 6.04 -13.06 -2.18
CA ASN A 178 6.13 -14.41 -2.73
C ASN A 178 6.05 -14.37 -4.27
N PRO A 179 6.62 -15.39 -4.95
CA PRO A 179 6.54 -15.54 -6.39
C PRO A 179 5.12 -15.30 -6.93
N GLY A 180 4.99 -14.45 -7.94
CA GLY A 180 3.72 -14.16 -8.61
C GLY A 180 2.84 -13.10 -7.95
N PHE A 181 3.20 -12.57 -6.78
CA PHE A 181 2.45 -11.47 -6.16
C PHE A 181 2.88 -10.11 -6.73
N ASP A 182 1.90 -9.30 -7.14
CA ASP A 182 2.16 -8.02 -7.83
C ASP A 182 2.75 -6.97 -6.88
N GLY A 183 3.92 -6.44 -7.24
CA GLY A 183 4.66 -5.50 -6.40
C GLY A 183 4.04 -4.12 -6.30
N ALA A 184 3.37 -3.65 -7.36
CA ALA A 184 2.69 -2.36 -7.34
C ALA A 184 1.43 -2.44 -6.47
N PHE A 185 0.67 -3.53 -6.57
CA PHE A 185 -0.46 -3.80 -5.69
C PHE A 185 -0.02 -3.92 -4.23
N ALA A 186 1.04 -4.67 -3.94
CA ALA A 186 1.59 -4.78 -2.59
C ALA A 186 1.97 -3.40 -2.01
N MET A 187 2.60 -2.55 -2.83
CA MET A 187 2.94 -1.18 -2.41
C MET A 187 1.70 -0.30 -2.24
N ALA A 188 0.67 -0.44 -3.07
CA ALA A 188 -0.60 0.27 -2.89
C ALA A 188 -1.26 -0.08 -1.55
N LEU A 189 -1.16 -1.33 -1.09
CA LEU A 189 -1.60 -1.72 0.26
C LEU A 189 -0.78 -1.04 1.35
N VAL A 190 0.55 -0.94 1.20
CA VAL A 190 1.42 -0.20 2.13
C VAL A 190 0.99 1.26 2.27
N LEU A 191 0.64 1.93 1.17
CA LEU A 191 0.17 3.31 1.19
C LEU A 191 -1.10 3.48 2.01
N VAL A 192 -2.06 2.57 1.84
CA VAL A 192 -3.31 2.57 2.60
C VAL A 192 -3.04 2.33 4.10
N LEU A 193 -2.20 1.34 4.43
CA LEU A 193 -1.85 1.05 5.82
C LEU A 193 -1.16 2.23 6.50
N ASP A 194 -0.28 2.94 5.78
CA ASP A 194 0.41 4.12 6.30
C ASP A 194 -0.57 5.26 6.60
N ARG A 195 -1.50 5.54 5.69
CA ARG A 195 -2.54 6.55 5.91
C ARG A 195 -3.44 6.21 7.10
N ILE A 196 -3.88 4.96 7.23
CA ILE A 196 -4.71 4.55 8.38
C ILE A 196 -3.92 4.63 9.70
N ASN A 197 -2.63 4.30 9.69
CA ASN A 197 -1.78 4.38 10.88
C ASN A 197 -1.44 5.82 11.28
N GLY A 198 -1.30 6.74 10.32
CA GLY A 198 -0.99 8.16 10.58
C GLY A 198 -2.16 8.96 11.16
N GLU A 199 -3.39 8.63 10.79
CA GLU A 199 -4.61 9.35 11.23
C GLU A 199 -4.98 9.12 12.71
N GLY A 200 -4.26 8.24 13.43
CA GLY A 200 -4.51 7.94 14.84
C GLY A 200 -3.86 8.89 15.85
N VAL A 201 -3.11 9.90 15.41
CA VAL A 201 -2.31 10.78 16.28
C VAL A 201 -2.94 12.17 16.48
N ASP A 202 -3.96 12.54 15.71
CA ASP A 202 -4.47 13.93 15.69
C ASP A 202 -5.79 14.12 16.48
N SER A 203 -5.98 13.51 17.66
CA SER A 203 -7.20 13.78 18.47
C SER A 203 -7.01 13.88 19.99
N SER A 204 -5.78 14.12 20.48
CA SER A 204 -5.57 14.63 21.84
C SER A 204 -5.01 16.04 21.80
N GLY A 205 -5.74 16.95 21.13
CA GLY A 205 -5.57 18.38 21.32
C GLY A 205 -6.27 18.77 22.61
N ASN A 206 -5.49 18.92 23.68
CA ASN A 206 -5.91 19.53 24.93
C ASN A 206 -6.37 20.98 24.64
N PRO A 207 -7.63 21.39 24.92
CA PRO A 207 -7.92 22.81 25.02
C PRO A 207 -7.33 23.30 26.35
N ASP A 208 -6.28 24.10 26.19
CA ASP A 208 -5.60 24.84 27.24
C ASP A 208 -6.56 25.75 28.01
N GLN A 209 -6.13 26.04 29.23
CA GLN A 209 -6.74 26.82 30.28
C GLN A 209 -7.19 28.21 29.80
N THR A 210 -8.29 28.71 30.36
CA THR A 210 -8.48 30.15 30.53
C THR A 210 -8.74 30.40 32.00
N LEU A 211 -7.76 31.05 32.63
CA LEU A 211 -7.91 31.78 33.88
C LEU A 211 -8.89 32.93 33.64
N ASP A 212 -9.88 33.04 34.52
CA ASP A 212 -10.25 34.28 35.22
C ASP A 212 -10.87 33.89 36.57
#